data_AF-A0A5M9J500-F1
#
_entry.id   AF-A0A5M9J500-F1
#
_cell.length_a   1.000
_cell.length_b   1.000
_cell.length_c   1.000
_cell.angle_alpha   90.00
_cell.angle_beta   90.00
_cell.angle_gamma   90.00
#
_symmetry.space_group_name_H-M   'P 1'
#
loop_
_entity.id
_entity.type
_entity.pdbx_description
1 polymer ?
#
loop_
_entity_poly.entity_id
_entity_poly.type
_entity_poly.pdbx_seq_one_letter_code
_entity_poly.pdbx_strand_id
1 'polypeptide(L)'
;MNIPEPFQRPASIEALSPRNSTAFTPSQQTFHAPGRPRAPSVVNYVAPIDGREHDPLQRWKGCPVFTWGVGGTMVTSFPVDVPRYGINSTMPMVVRSPGQVKVRNIKDLDPLESRLTSFPGPLKGKTKKKEVLTWLASGIESLEQNASYLRSVQVLSHDDKRTEERLLLWKILQVFIENDGVLEGNSTVDKAVRAIISPGIDDEVPQESPLYATGADLSGISSSASTLAQAEPVDPASVDRMRKHLLRGEREKAVWEAVDKRLWAHAMLISNTVSKELYKQVAQEFVQKEVKKCW
;
A
#
# COMPACT_ATOMS: atom_id res chain seq x y z
N MET A 1 15.69 -57.31 12.40
CA MET A 1 16.49 -56.09 12.57
C MET A 1 15.96 -55.08 11.55
N ASN A 2 15.04 -54.22 11.97
CA ASN A 2 14.34 -53.28 11.07
C ASN A 2 15.24 -52.07 10.79
N ILE A 3 15.57 -51.84 9.53
CA ILE A 3 16.23 -50.63 9.06
C ILE A 3 15.13 -49.60 8.81
N PRO A 4 15.20 -48.37 9.37
CA PRO A 4 14.16 -47.37 9.17
C PRO A 4 14.20 -46.84 7.72
N GLU A 5 13.02 -46.71 7.11
CA GLU A 5 12.83 -46.05 5.82
C GLU A 5 13.39 -44.62 5.84
N PRO A 6 14.12 -44.16 4.81
CA PRO A 6 14.54 -42.78 4.71
C PRO A 6 13.32 -41.89 4.44
N PHE A 7 13.10 -40.90 5.30
CA PHE A 7 12.06 -39.88 5.16
C PHE A 7 12.08 -39.26 3.75
N GLN A 8 11.04 -39.56 2.98
CA GLN A 8 10.80 -38.96 1.67
C GLN A 8 10.33 -37.51 1.90
N ARG A 9 11.25 -36.54 1.75
CA ARG A 9 10.83 -35.13 1.73
C ARG A 9 10.00 -34.90 0.46
N PRO A 10 8.78 -34.35 0.56
CA PRO A 10 7.97 -34.07 -0.61
C PRO A 10 8.73 -33.11 -1.53
N ALA A 11 8.81 -33.45 -2.82
CA ALA A 11 9.28 -32.53 -3.83
C ALA A 11 8.27 -31.38 -3.93
N SER A 12 8.53 -30.27 -3.26
CA SER A 12 7.77 -29.03 -3.41
C SER A 12 8.04 -28.43 -4.79
N ILE A 13 7.40 -28.98 -5.82
CA ILE A 13 7.11 -28.27 -7.07
C ILE A 13 5.62 -28.49 -7.35
N GLU A 14 4.81 -27.79 -6.57
CA GLU A 14 3.56 -27.20 -7.06
C GLU A 14 3.66 -25.72 -6.72
N ALA A 15 4.42 -24.99 -7.55
CA ALA A 15 4.32 -23.54 -7.57
C ALA A 15 2.99 -23.17 -8.24
N LEU A 16 1.90 -23.21 -7.48
CA LEU A 16 0.72 -22.41 -7.79
C LEU A 16 1.10 -20.96 -7.49
N SER A 17 1.60 -20.25 -8.52
CA SER A 17 1.73 -18.80 -8.45
C SER A 17 0.34 -18.18 -8.66
N PRO A 18 -0.25 -17.45 -7.69
CA PRO A 18 -1.35 -16.55 -7.98
C PRO A 18 -0.73 -15.26 -8.53
N ARG A 19 -0.67 -15.11 -9.85
CA ARG A 19 -0.33 -13.80 -10.45
C ARG A 19 -1.63 -13.16 -10.92
N ASN A 20 -2.12 -12.22 -10.11
CA ASN A 20 -3.09 -11.23 -10.54
C ASN A 20 -2.51 -10.48 -11.75
N SER A 21 -3.17 -10.61 -12.90
CA SER A 21 -2.89 -9.79 -14.08
C SER A 21 -4.21 -9.21 -14.57
N THR A 22 -4.54 -8.01 -14.07
CA THR A 22 -5.50 -7.12 -14.72
C THR A 22 -4.78 -6.38 -15.85
N ALA A 23 -4.96 -6.84 -17.08
CA ALA A 23 -4.69 -6.06 -18.27
C ALA A 23 -5.79 -6.35 -19.30
N PHE A 24 -6.63 -5.35 -19.53
CA PHE A 24 -7.70 -5.37 -20.52
C PHE A 24 -7.12 -5.21 -21.94
N THR A 25 -7.42 -6.16 -22.82
CA THR A 25 -7.42 -5.99 -24.28
C THR A 25 -8.60 -6.76 -24.86
N PRO A 26 -9.41 -6.19 -25.77
CA PRO A 26 -10.55 -6.89 -26.33
C PRO A 26 -10.08 -7.73 -27.51
N SER A 27 -9.92 -9.04 -27.31
CA SER A 27 -9.76 -10.00 -28.39
C SER A 27 -10.69 -11.19 -28.17
N GLN A 28 -11.17 -11.70 -29.29
CA GLN A 28 -12.32 -12.59 -29.48
C GLN A 28 -12.43 -13.74 -28.46
N GLN A 29 -13.64 -13.91 -27.92
CA GLN A 29 -14.02 -15.01 -27.03
C GLN A 29 -13.90 -16.35 -27.75
N THR A 30 -12.82 -17.09 -27.48
CA THR A 30 -12.80 -18.54 -27.62
C THR A 30 -13.05 -19.13 -26.24
N PHE A 31 -14.16 -19.87 -26.10
CA PHE A 31 -14.51 -20.56 -24.86
C PHE A 31 -13.50 -21.67 -24.60
N HIS A 32 -12.45 -21.39 -23.83
CA HIS A 32 -11.61 -22.43 -23.24
C HIS A 32 -12.29 -22.95 -21.97
N ALA A 33 -12.75 -24.21 -22.03
CA ALA A 33 -13.29 -24.92 -20.89
C ALA A 33 -12.31 -24.89 -19.70
N PRO A 34 -12.79 -24.76 -18.44
CA PRO A 34 -11.92 -24.77 -17.27
C PRO A 34 -11.15 -26.09 -17.23
N GLY A 35 -9.82 -25.99 -17.31
CA GLY A 35 -8.92 -27.14 -17.29
C GLY A 35 -9.11 -27.93 -16.01
N ARG A 36 -9.66 -29.14 -16.14
CA ARG A 36 -9.68 -30.15 -15.10
C ARG A 36 -8.24 -30.33 -14.58
N PRO A 37 -7.98 -30.32 -13.27
CA PRO A 37 -6.65 -30.65 -12.75
C PRO A 37 -6.32 -32.05 -13.26
N ARG A 38 -5.33 -32.14 -14.16
CA ARG A 38 -4.81 -33.43 -14.60
C ARG A 38 -4.19 -34.08 -13.37
N ALA A 39 -4.79 -35.18 -12.92
CA ALA A 39 -4.13 -36.10 -12.00
C ALA A 39 -2.71 -36.39 -12.55
N PRO A 40 -1.69 -36.55 -11.69
CA PRO A 40 -0.34 -36.82 -12.15
C PRO A 40 -0.39 -38.06 -13.04
N SER A 41 -0.12 -37.87 -14.33
CA SER A 41 0.02 -38.99 -15.25
C SER A 41 1.14 -39.85 -14.70
N VAL A 42 0.86 -41.12 -14.42
CA VAL A 42 1.90 -42.09 -14.06
C VAL A 42 2.80 -42.23 -15.29
N VAL A 43 3.91 -41.50 -15.30
CA VAL A 43 4.89 -41.55 -16.39
C VAL A 43 5.78 -42.76 -16.16
N ASN A 44 5.70 -43.74 -17.07
CA ASN A 44 6.55 -44.92 -17.03
C ASN A 44 7.96 -44.56 -17.52
N TYR A 45 8.82 -44.16 -16.59
CA TYR A 45 10.22 -43.86 -16.89
C TYR A 45 11.03 -45.14 -17.06
N VAL A 46 11.86 -45.18 -18.10
CA VAL A 46 12.84 -46.26 -18.33
C VAL A 46 14.11 -45.93 -17.58
N ALA A 47 14.51 -46.79 -16.64
CA ALA A 47 15.80 -46.67 -15.97
C ALA A 47 16.96 -46.97 -16.95
N PRO A 48 18.13 -46.33 -16.79
CA PRO A 48 19.35 -46.67 -17.53
C PRO A 48 19.81 -48.12 -17.31
N ILE A 49 20.83 -48.56 -18.03
CA ILE A 49 21.46 -49.89 -17.87
C ILE A 49 22.97 -49.78 -17.61
N ASP A 50 23.43 -48.59 -17.24
CA ASP A 50 24.85 -48.25 -17.05
C ASP A 50 25.27 -48.27 -15.56
N GLY A 51 24.46 -48.89 -14.70
CA GLY A 51 24.63 -48.93 -13.25
C GLY A 51 23.83 -47.85 -12.51
N ARG A 52 23.37 -46.79 -13.21
CA ARG A 52 22.59 -45.70 -12.60
C ARG A 52 21.17 -46.11 -12.23
N GLU A 53 20.66 -47.23 -12.73
CA GLU A 53 19.38 -47.83 -12.32
C GLU A 53 19.34 -48.16 -10.82
N HIS A 54 20.51 -48.40 -10.22
CA HIS A 54 20.65 -48.68 -8.79
C HIS A 54 20.73 -47.41 -7.93
N ASP A 55 20.69 -46.22 -8.52
CA ASP A 55 20.66 -44.96 -7.76
C ASP A 55 19.33 -44.85 -7.00
N PRO A 56 19.32 -44.95 -5.65
CA PRO A 56 18.10 -44.90 -4.86
C PRO A 56 17.38 -43.54 -4.96
N LEU A 57 18.10 -42.48 -5.34
CA LEU A 57 17.55 -41.14 -5.53
C LEU A 57 17.08 -40.90 -6.97
N GLN A 58 17.29 -41.87 -7.87
CA GLN A 58 16.88 -41.82 -9.26
C GLN A 58 17.32 -40.53 -9.98
N ARG A 59 18.53 -40.02 -9.68
CA ARG A 59 19.06 -38.76 -10.24
C ARG A 59 19.22 -38.82 -11.75
N TRP A 60 19.24 -40.03 -12.33
CA TRP A 60 19.15 -40.25 -13.77
C TRP A 60 17.88 -39.66 -14.41
N LYS A 61 16.83 -39.38 -13.64
CA LYS A 61 15.66 -38.63 -14.12
C LYS A 61 15.97 -37.17 -14.44
N GLY A 62 17.12 -36.67 -13.98
CA GLY A 62 17.57 -35.30 -14.12
C GLY A 62 16.83 -34.32 -13.22
N CYS A 63 17.40 -33.13 -13.08
CA CYS A 63 16.76 -31.99 -12.45
C CYS A 63 16.95 -30.75 -13.34
N PRO A 64 16.08 -29.74 -13.21
CA PRO A 64 16.34 -28.45 -13.81
C PRO A 64 17.65 -27.86 -13.27
N VAL A 65 18.44 -27.29 -14.17
CA VAL A 65 19.64 -26.51 -13.82
C VAL A 65 19.38 -25.06 -14.17
N PHE A 66 19.76 -24.19 -13.25
CA PHE A 66 19.67 -22.74 -13.38
C PHE A 66 20.94 -22.12 -12.82
N THR A 67 21.54 -21.18 -13.56
CA THR A 67 22.63 -20.36 -13.04
C THR A 67 22.58 -18.95 -13.59
N TRP A 68 23.04 -18.00 -12.77
CA TRP A 68 23.30 -16.63 -13.19
C TRP A 68 24.71 -16.52 -13.80
N GLY A 69 24.82 -15.67 -14.81
CA GLY A 69 26.06 -15.18 -15.36
C GLY A 69 26.16 -13.65 -15.24
N VAL A 70 27.29 -13.10 -15.64
CA VAL A 70 27.52 -11.64 -15.61
C VAL A 70 26.59 -10.94 -16.61
N GLY A 71 26.22 -9.69 -16.32
CA GLY A 71 25.43 -8.85 -17.23
C GLY A 71 23.95 -9.23 -17.34
N GLY A 72 23.42 -9.97 -16.36
CA GLY A 72 22.03 -10.42 -16.36
C GLY A 72 21.78 -11.64 -17.24
N THR A 73 22.84 -12.31 -17.71
CA THR A 73 22.71 -13.60 -18.41
C THR A 73 22.20 -14.66 -17.44
N MET A 74 21.24 -15.46 -17.85
CA MET A 74 20.88 -16.71 -17.19
C MET A 74 21.10 -17.88 -18.12
N VAL A 75 21.53 -19.00 -17.56
CA VAL A 75 21.64 -20.28 -18.26
C VAL A 75 20.68 -21.26 -17.61
N THR A 76 19.80 -21.86 -18.41
CA THR A 76 18.84 -22.85 -17.94
C THR A 76 18.88 -24.11 -18.79
N SER A 77 18.65 -25.26 -18.16
CA SER A 77 18.36 -26.53 -18.85
C SER A 77 17.35 -27.30 -18.03
N PHE A 78 16.31 -27.82 -18.68
CA PHE A 78 15.25 -28.59 -18.05
C PHE A 78 15.24 -30.00 -18.65
N PRO A 79 15.22 -31.08 -17.87
CA PRO A 79 15.12 -32.44 -18.40
C PRO A 79 13.91 -32.58 -19.33
N VAL A 80 14.11 -33.26 -20.46
CA VAL A 80 13.05 -33.51 -21.45
C VAL A 80 12.64 -34.97 -21.42
N ASP A 81 11.34 -35.18 -21.60
CA ASP A 81 10.75 -36.51 -21.71
C ASP A 81 10.79 -36.94 -23.17
N VAL A 82 11.57 -37.97 -23.46
CA VAL A 82 11.68 -38.55 -24.81
C VAL A 82 10.84 -39.82 -24.84
N PRO A 83 9.66 -39.82 -25.49
CA PRO A 83 8.84 -41.01 -25.61
C PRO A 83 9.51 -42.04 -26.54
N ARG A 84 9.51 -43.29 -26.11
CA ARG A 84 9.93 -44.47 -26.89
C ARG A 84 8.76 -45.42 -26.98
N TYR A 85 8.46 -45.84 -28.20
CA TYR A 85 7.45 -46.83 -28.48
C TYR A 85 8.13 -48.17 -28.76
N GLY A 86 7.80 -49.18 -27.97
CA GLY A 86 8.26 -50.54 -28.21
C GLY A 86 7.44 -51.18 -29.34
N ILE A 87 8.07 -52.02 -30.15
CA ILE A 87 7.37 -52.91 -31.07
C ILE A 87 6.47 -53.81 -30.20
N ASN A 88 5.15 -53.66 -30.32
CA ASN A 88 4.09 -54.35 -29.56
C ASN A 88 3.66 -53.75 -28.20
N SER A 89 4.12 -52.55 -27.80
CA SER A 89 3.59 -51.85 -26.61
C SER A 89 2.66 -50.72 -27.01
N THR A 90 1.44 -50.71 -26.47
CA THR A 90 0.47 -49.62 -26.64
C THR A 90 0.73 -48.42 -25.73
N MET A 91 1.58 -48.58 -24.70
CA MET A 91 1.94 -47.50 -23.77
C MET A 91 3.34 -46.95 -24.09
N PRO A 92 3.49 -45.61 -24.18
CA PRO A 92 4.78 -44.97 -24.40
C PRO A 92 5.65 -45.10 -23.15
N MET A 93 6.90 -45.51 -23.35
CA MET A 93 7.92 -45.52 -22.32
C MET A 93 8.72 -44.22 -22.39
N VAL A 94 9.00 -43.56 -21.28
CA VAL A 94 9.67 -42.25 -21.29
C VAL A 94 11.13 -42.40 -20.86
N VAL A 95 12.05 -41.95 -21.70
CA VAL A 95 13.46 -41.79 -21.32
C VAL A 95 13.71 -40.34 -20.96
N ARG A 96 14.25 -40.12 -19.76
CA ARG A 96 14.72 -38.79 -19.34
C ARG A 96 16.04 -38.47 -20.03
N SER A 97 16.06 -37.36 -20.75
CA SER A 97 17.25 -36.87 -21.45
C SER A 97 17.58 -35.44 -21.00
N PRO A 98 18.86 -35.03 -21.03
CA PRO A 98 19.22 -33.63 -20.82
C PRO A 98 18.49 -32.74 -21.83
N GLY A 99 17.86 -31.67 -21.36
CA GLY A 99 17.23 -30.71 -22.25
C GLY A 99 18.23 -29.72 -22.83
N GLN A 100 17.75 -28.97 -23.82
CA GLN A 100 18.53 -27.90 -24.43
C GLN A 100 19.01 -26.89 -23.39
N VAL A 101 20.29 -26.53 -23.47
CA VAL A 101 20.85 -25.41 -22.71
C VAL A 101 20.40 -24.12 -23.37
N LYS A 102 19.62 -23.32 -22.65
CA LYS A 102 19.14 -22.00 -23.08
C LYS A 102 19.93 -20.92 -22.35
N VAL A 103 20.51 -20.00 -23.11
CA VAL A 103 21.18 -18.80 -22.60
C VAL A 103 20.30 -17.61 -22.96
N ARG A 104 19.83 -16.84 -21.97
CA ARG A 104 18.93 -15.69 -22.16
C ARG A 104 19.35 -14.53 -21.26
N ASN A 105 18.96 -13.30 -21.60
CA ASN A 105 19.11 -12.16 -20.68
C ASN A 105 17.87 -12.01 -19.80
N ILE A 106 18.06 -11.62 -18.54
CA ILE A 106 16.95 -11.38 -17.61
C ILE A 106 16.02 -10.27 -18.09
N LYS A 107 16.53 -9.26 -18.78
CA LYS A 107 15.71 -8.15 -19.28
C LYS A 107 14.65 -8.59 -20.28
N ASP A 108 14.88 -9.70 -20.98
CA ASP A 108 13.93 -10.27 -21.94
C ASP A 108 12.80 -11.06 -21.25
N LEU A 109 13.02 -11.46 -19.98
CA LEU A 109 12.09 -12.31 -19.23
C LEU A 109 11.36 -11.56 -18.12
N ASP A 110 12.07 -10.64 -17.47
CA ASP A 110 11.57 -9.80 -16.40
C ASP A 110 12.21 -8.40 -16.54
N PRO A 111 11.71 -7.59 -17.49
CA PRO A 111 12.21 -6.24 -17.68
C PRO A 111 11.99 -5.40 -16.42
N LEU A 112 13.01 -4.62 -16.04
CA LEU A 112 12.90 -3.70 -14.92
C LEU A 112 11.80 -2.67 -15.16
N GLU A 113 11.11 -2.30 -14.08
CA GLU A 113 10.10 -1.24 -14.12
C GLU A 113 10.69 0.05 -14.71
N SER A 114 9.94 0.70 -15.61
CA SER A 114 10.37 1.93 -16.29
C SER A 114 10.82 3.03 -15.33
N ARG A 115 10.19 3.08 -14.15
CA ARG A 115 10.53 3.99 -13.06
C ARG A 115 11.96 3.80 -12.53
N LEU A 116 12.40 2.54 -12.40
CA LEU A 116 13.74 2.23 -11.90
C LEU A 116 14.82 2.54 -12.94
N THR A 117 14.49 2.33 -14.23
CA THR A 117 15.41 2.60 -15.33
C THR A 117 15.51 4.08 -15.69
N SER A 118 14.49 4.88 -15.38
CA SER A 118 14.45 6.34 -15.60
C SER A 118 14.96 7.17 -14.42
N PHE A 119 15.35 6.54 -13.30
CA PHE A 119 15.86 7.26 -12.14
C PHE A 119 17.11 8.07 -12.53
N PRO A 120 17.24 9.35 -12.10
CA PRO A 120 18.34 10.26 -12.49
C PRO A 120 19.70 9.93 -11.87
N GLY A 121 20.10 8.65 -11.91
CA GLY A 121 21.41 8.12 -11.53
C GLY A 121 21.87 8.50 -10.12
N PRO A 122 23.17 8.36 -9.82
CA PRO A 122 23.71 8.76 -8.54
C PRO A 122 23.49 10.25 -8.29
N LEU A 123 22.89 10.60 -7.16
CA LEU A 123 22.55 11.98 -6.76
C LEU A 123 23.76 12.71 -6.16
N LYS A 124 24.91 12.61 -6.83
CA LYS A 124 26.13 13.31 -6.42
C LYS A 124 26.07 14.75 -6.95
N GLY A 125 25.80 15.70 -6.05
CA GLY A 125 25.79 17.14 -6.35
C GLY A 125 24.39 17.75 -6.50
N LYS A 126 24.29 19.07 -6.33
CA LYS A 126 23.03 19.82 -6.27
C LYS A 126 22.27 19.93 -7.60
N THR A 127 22.94 19.67 -8.73
CA THR A 127 22.42 19.95 -10.08
C THR A 127 21.25 19.05 -10.51
N LYS A 128 21.04 17.91 -9.83
CA LYS A 128 20.01 16.93 -10.19
C LYS A 128 18.67 17.10 -9.49
N LYS A 129 18.54 18.08 -8.58
CA LYS A 129 17.30 18.29 -7.79
C LYS A 129 16.07 18.41 -8.69
N LYS A 130 16.14 19.20 -9.76
CA LYS A 130 15.03 19.38 -10.70
C LYS A 130 14.63 18.08 -11.41
N GLU A 131 15.61 17.31 -11.90
CA GLU A 131 15.37 16.02 -12.57
C GLU A 131 14.73 15.01 -11.62
N VAL A 132 15.20 14.95 -10.37
CA VAL A 132 14.62 14.10 -9.32
C VAL A 132 13.18 14.47 -9.05
N LEU A 133 12.86 15.77 -8.92
CA LEU A 133 11.50 16.23 -8.70
C LEU A 133 10.57 15.86 -9.86
N THR A 134 11.01 16.02 -11.10
CA THR A 134 10.23 15.59 -12.28
C THR A 134 10.01 14.08 -12.29
N TRP A 135 11.04 13.29 -11.98
CA TRP A 135 10.93 11.83 -11.86
C TRP A 135 9.96 11.42 -10.74
N LEU A 136 10.02 12.09 -9.59
CA LEU A 136 9.15 11.84 -8.45
C LEU A 136 7.69 12.18 -8.77
N ALA A 137 7.44 13.31 -9.42
CA ALA A 137 6.10 13.73 -9.83
C ALA A 137 5.45 12.70 -10.77
N SER A 138 6.18 12.24 -11.80
CA SER A 138 5.70 11.18 -12.69
C SER A 138 5.48 9.85 -11.95
N GLY A 139 6.36 9.52 -11.00
CA GLY A 139 6.22 8.34 -10.15
C GLY A 139 5.00 8.39 -9.23
N ILE A 140 4.66 9.57 -8.70
CA ILE A 140 3.47 9.82 -7.88
C ILE A 140 2.22 9.67 -8.74
N GLU A 141 2.17 10.32 -9.92
CA GLU A 141 1.02 10.21 -10.82
C GLU A 141 0.69 8.75 -11.17
N SER A 142 1.71 7.95 -11.49
CA SER A 142 1.52 6.51 -11.74
C SER A 142 1.02 5.75 -10.51
N LEU A 143 1.52 6.07 -9.31
CA LEU A 143 1.05 5.45 -8.07
C LEU A 143 -0.40 5.85 -7.76
N GLU A 144 -0.77 7.11 -8.01
CA GLU A 144 -2.14 7.60 -7.82
C GLU A 144 -3.13 6.94 -8.77
N GLN A 145 -2.76 6.76 -10.03
CA GLN A 145 -3.58 6.02 -11.00
C GLN A 145 -3.78 4.57 -10.54
N ASN A 146 -2.72 3.91 -10.09
CA ASN A 146 -2.80 2.54 -9.56
C ASN A 146 -3.60 2.44 -8.26
N ALA A 147 -3.57 3.48 -7.42
CA ALA A 147 -4.29 3.56 -6.15
C ALA A 147 -5.70 4.15 -6.29
N SER A 148 -6.14 4.51 -7.49
CA SER A 148 -7.42 5.21 -7.72
C SER A 148 -8.63 4.42 -7.21
N TYR A 149 -8.57 3.09 -7.28
CA TYR A 149 -9.62 2.20 -6.77
C TYR A 149 -9.82 2.32 -5.26
N LEU A 150 -8.78 2.66 -4.48
CA LEU A 150 -8.85 2.78 -3.01
C LEU A 150 -9.91 3.80 -2.56
N ARG A 151 -10.18 4.83 -3.38
CA ARG A 151 -11.21 5.84 -3.08
C ARG A 151 -12.63 5.28 -3.06
N SER A 152 -12.85 4.13 -3.69
CA SER A 152 -14.17 3.47 -3.79
C SER A 152 -14.34 2.31 -2.81
N VAL A 153 -13.26 1.86 -2.18
CA VAL A 153 -13.26 0.68 -1.31
C VAL A 153 -13.66 1.09 0.10
N GLN A 154 -14.71 0.47 0.63
CA GLN A 154 -15.19 0.73 2.00
C GLN A 154 -14.36 0.05 3.09
N VAL A 155 -13.78 -1.12 2.78
CA VAL A 155 -12.96 -1.90 3.72
C VAL A 155 -11.60 -2.16 3.09
N LEU A 156 -10.58 -1.47 3.61
CA LEU A 156 -9.22 -1.58 3.12
C LEU A 156 -8.55 -2.86 3.64
N SER A 157 -7.99 -3.66 2.73
CA SER A 157 -7.09 -4.75 3.09
C SER A 157 -5.75 -4.23 3.64
N HIS A 158 -4.91 -5.11 4.17
CA HIS A 158 -3.56 -4.71 4.60
C HIS A 158 -2.69 -4.20 3.45
N ASP A 159 -2.84 -4.76 2.25
CA ASP A 159 -2.07 -4.34 1.08
C ASP A 159 -2.57 -3.00 0.52
N ASP A 160 -3.88 -2.73 0.64
CA ASP A 160 -4.47 -1.44 0.30
C ASP A 160 -3.92 -0.32 1.20
N LYS A 161 -3.88 -0.55 2.51
CA LYS A 161 -3.30 0.39 3.49
C LYS A 161 -1.83 0.67 3.18
N ARG A 162 -1.04 -0.37 2.88
CA ARG A 162 0.37 -0.22 2.48
C ARG A 162 0.52 0.61 1.21
N THR A 163 -0.41 0.48 0.27
CA THR A 163 -0.40 1.24 -0.98
C THR A 163 -0.68 2.71 -0.73
N GLU A 164 -1.66 3.03 0.11
CA GLU A 164 -1.97 4.39 0.54
C GLU A 164 -0.81 5.03 1.32
N GLU A 165 -0.27 4.33 2.33
CA GLU A 165 0.88 4.78 3.12
C GLU A 165 2.11 5.03 2.24
N ARG A 166 2.38 4.14 1.27
CA ARG A 166 3.46 4.32 0.30
C ARG A 166 3.24 5.58 -0.54
N LEU A 167 2.02 5.83 -1.00
CA LEU A 167 1.70 7.04 -1.76
C LEU A 167 1.92 8.31 -0.92
N LEU A 168 1.47 8.31 0.34
CA LEU A 168 1.70 9.41 1.28
C LEU A 168 3.19 9.68 1.48
N LEU A 169 3.98 8.63 1.70
CA LEU A 169 5.43 8.75 1.88
C LEU A 169 6.11 9.38 0.65
N TRP A 170 5.66 9.03 -0.55
CA TRP A 170 6.19 9.62 -1.79
C TRP A 170 5.88 11.10 -1.90
N LYS A 171 4.66 11.52 -1.55
CA LYS A 171 4.29 12.94 -1.53
C LYS A 171 5.08 13.74 -0.49
N ILE A 172 5.27 13.18 0.71
CA ILE A 172 6.12 13.79 1.74
C ILE A 172 7.57 13.90 1.28
N LEU A 173 8.10 12.86 0.63
CA LEU A 173 9.45 12.87 0.07
C LEU A 173 9.62 13.95 -1.00
N GLN A 174 8.60 14.19 -1.83
CA GLN A 174 8.61 15.30 -2.78
C GLN A 174 8.78 16.65 -2.06
N VAL A 175 7.94 16.93 -1.06
CA VAL A 175 8.02 18.17 -0.26
C VAL A 175 9.35 18.31 0.46
N PHE A 176 9.88 17.21 1.01
CA PHE A 176 11.20 17.16 1.64
C PHE A 176 12.30 17.61 0.68
N ILE A 177 12.29 17.09 -0.55
CA ILE A 177 13.31 17.44 -1.55
C ILE A 177 13.13 18.87 -2.05
N GLU A 178 11.89 19.31 -2.29
CA GLU A 178 11.58 20.69 -2.71
C GLU A 178 12.13 21.72 -1.72
N ASN A 179 12.02 21.44 -0.43
CA ASN A 179 12.41 22.33 0.67
C ASN A 179 13.78 22.02 1.28
N ASP A 180 14.68 21.39 0.51
CA ASP A 180 16.08 21.15 0.90
C ASP A 180 16.24 20.38 2.23
N GLY A 181 15.30 19.47 2.48
CA GLY A 181 15.29 18.59 3.66
C GLY A 181 14.53 19.14 4.86
N VAL A 182 13.86 20.28 4.73
CA VAL A 182 13.04 20.87 5.80
C VAL A 182 11.58 20.46 5.64
N LEU A 183 10.98 19.96 6.72
CA LEU A 183 9.55 19.58 6.77
C LEU A 183 8.74 20.38 7.80
N GLU A 184 9.41 21.16 8.65
CA GLU A 184 8.78 21.90 9.75
C GLU A 184 9.44 23.27 9.92
N GLY A 185 8.70 24.22 10.48
CA GLY A 185 9.22 25.53 10.89
C GLY A 185 9.09 26.63 9.83
N ASN A 186 8.49 26.31 8.67
CA ASN A 186 8.11 27.27 7.66
C ASN A 186 6.62 27.08 7.36
N SER A 187 5.83 28.15 7.48
CA SER A 187 4.37 28.10 7.27
C SER A 187 3.96 27.54 5.90
N THR A 188 4.77 27.77 4.86
CA THR A 188 4.53 27.21 3.52
C THR A 188 4.75 25.70 3.49
N VAL A 189 5.79 25.22 4.18
CA VAL A 189 6.13 23.79 4.27
C VAL A 189 5.12 23.07 5.14
N ASP A 190 4.78 23.63 6.30
CA ASP A 190 3.78 23.10 7.22
C ASP A 190 2.42 22.97 6.52
N LYS A 191 2.06 23.95 5.67
CA LYS A 191 0.85 23.87 4.85
C LYS A 191 0.93 22.74 3.82
N ALA A 192 2.05 22.61 3.09
CA ALA A 192 2.24 21.55 2.09
C ALA A 192 2.17 20.15 2.73
N VAL A 193 2.84 19.94 3.86
CA VAL A 193 2.80 18.68 4.62
C VAL A 193 1.38 18.38 5.12
N ARG A 194 0.69 19.38 5.67
CA ARG A 194 -0.69 19.24 6.16
C ARG A 194 -1.67 18.86 5.05
N ALA A 195 -1.52 19.46 3.87
CA ALA A 195 -2.34 19.14 2.71
C ALA A 195 -2.20 17.66 2.28
N ILE A 196 -1.03 17.04 2.52
CA ILE A 196 -0.79 15.62 2.23
C ILE A 196 -1.39 14.71 3.30
N ILE A 197 -1.14 15.01 4.58
CA ILE A 197 -1.56 14.16 5.71
C ILE A 197 -3.07 14.25 5.97
N SER A 198 -3.67 15.40 5.67
CA SER A 198 -5.08 15.64 5.94
C SER A 198 -5.73 16.39 4.78
N PRO A 199 -6.01 15.68 3.68
CA PRO A 199 -6.71 16.23 2.52
C PRO A 199 -8.09 16.77 2.94
N GLY A 200 -8.50 17.92 2.41
CA GLY A 200 -9.85 18.48 2.62
C GLY A 200 -10.01 19.41 3.83
N ILE A 201 -8.97 19.68 4.63
CA ILE A 201 -9.02 20.74 5.67
C ILE A 201 -9.05 22.14 5.03
N ASP A 202 -8.41 22.29 3.88
CA ASP A 202 -8.27 23.56 3.16
C ASP A 202 -9.35 23.81 2.12
N ASP A 203 -10.23 22.83 1.86
CA ASP A 203 -11.43 23.05 1.06
C ASP A 203 -12.38 23.95 1.87
N GLU A 204 -12.32 25.25 1.60
CA GLU A 204 -13.42 26.17 1.86
C GLU A 204 -14.58 25.73 0.98
N VAL A 205 -15.37 24.76 1.45
CA VAL A 205 -16.72 24.55 0.94
C VAL A 205 -17.49 25.83 1.27
N PRO A 206 -17.88 26.65 0.27
CA PRO A 206 -18.77 27.77 0.51
C PRO A 206 -20.07 27.23 1.11
N GLN A 207 -20.61 27.96 2.08
CA GLN A 207 -21.83 27.62 2.79
C GLN A 207 -22.97 27.17 1.85
N GLU A 208 -23.87 26.35 2.41
CA GLU A 208 -25.14 25.84 1.84
C GLU A 208 -25.08 24.47 1.14
N SER A 209 -24.65 23.45 1.87
CA SER A 209 -25.18 22.10 1.63
C SER A 209 -25.40 21.39 2.97
N PRO A 210 -26.56 20.74 3.19
CA PRO A 210 -26.77 19.97 4.41
C PRO A 210 -25.83 18.76 4.38
N LEU A 211 -24.85 18.79 5.27
CA LEU A 211 -23.90 17.68 5.44
C LEU A 211 -24.68 16.49 6.01
N TYR A 212 -24.82 15.45 5.19
CA TYR A 212 -25.22 14.13 5.63
C TYR A 212 -24.25 13.67 6.72
N ALA A 213 -24.76 13.58 7.94
CA ALA A 213 -24.09 12.96 9.06
C ALA A 213 -23.81 11.48 8.74
N THR A 214 -22.54 11.12 8.58
CA THR A 214 -22.09 9.73 8.71
C THR A 214 -21.98 9.42 10.20
N GLY A 215 -23.11 9.05 10.79
CA GLY A 215 -23.25 8.68 12.21
C GLY A 215 -22.67 7.31 12.54
N ALA A 216 -21.36 7.12 12.35
CA ALA A 216 -20.71 5.84 12.61
C ALA A 216 -19.70 5.81 13.78
N ASP A 217 -19.42 6.92 14.48
CA ASP A 217 -18.34 6.95 15.48
C ASP A 217 -18.66 7.59 16.85
N LEU A 218 -19.93 7.62 17.25
CA LEU A 218 -20.35 8.17 18.55
C LEU A 218 -21.26 7.26 19.38
N SER A 219 -21.31 5.95 19.09
CA SER A 219 -21.97 4.97 19.96
C SER A 219 -21.05 4.61 21.13
N GLY A 220 -21.10 5.39 22.22
CA GLY A 220 -20.29 5.01 23.39
C GLY A 220 -20.42 5.83 24.68
N ILE A 221 -21.24 6.87 24.76
CA ILE A 221 -21.44 7.58 26.04
C ILE A 221 -22.93 7.72 26.33
N SER A 222 -23.45 6.75 27.07
CA SER A 222 -24.71 6.91 27.81
C SER A 222 -24.52 7.99 28.87
N SER A 223 -25.07 9.18 28.64
CA SER A 223 -25.29 10.17 29.69
C SER A 223 -26.77 10.19 30.05
N SER A 224 -27.12 9.35 31.02
CA SER A 224 -28.30 9.55 31.86
C SER A 224 -28.07 10.81 32.72
N ALA A 225 -28.87 11.85 32.54
CA ALA A 225 -29.08 12.87 33.58
C ALA A 225 -30.32 13.72 33.31
N SER A 226 -31.38 13.43 34.05
CA SER A 226 -32.24 14.46 34.62
C SER A 226 -31.39 15.34 35.56
N THR A 227 -31.20 16.62 35.24
CA THR A 227 -31.20 17.78 36.17
C THR A 227 -30.83 19.05 35.40
N LEU A 228 -31.47 20.16 35.75
CA LEU A 228 -31.40 21.45 35.09
C LEU A 228 -29.98 22.04 35.03
N ALA A 229 -29.39 22.02 33.84
CA ALA A 229 -28.50 23.06 33.34
C ALA A 229 -28.84 23.21 31.86
N GLN A 230 -29.38 24.36 31.46
CA GLN A 230 -29.61 24.69 30.05
C GLN A 230 -28.23 24.89 29.40
N ALA A 231 -27.58 23.80 29.01
CA ALA A 231 -26.50 23.87 28.04
C ALA A 231 -27.15 24.31 26.73
N GLU A 232 -26.77 25.49 26.22
CA GLU A 232 -27.23 25.91 24.90
C GLU A 232 -26.93 24.79 23.89
N PRO A 233 -27.85 24.52 22.94
CA PRO A 233 -27.62 23.54 21.91
C PRO A 233 -26.37 23.94 21.13
N VAL A 234 -25.30 23.15 21.29
CA VAL A 234 -24.03 23.38 20.60
C VAL A 234 -24.27 23.17 19.11
N ASP A 235 -24.10 24.22 18.32
CA ASP A 235 -24.16 24.15 16.86
C ASP A 235 -22.98 23.30 16.34
N PRO A 236 -23.25 22.14 15.68
CA PRO A 236 -22.19 21.27 15.18
C PRO A 236 -21.29 21.97 14.15
N ALA A 237 -21.82 22.92 13.38
CA ALA A 237 -21.03 23.66 12.40
C ALA A 237 -19.97 24.57 13.05
N SER A 238 -20.28 25.12 14.22
CA SER A 238 -19.33 25.93 15.00
C SER A 238 -18.20 25.08 15.58
N VAL A 239 -18.48 23.84 15.99
CA VAL A 239 -17.46 22.88 16.44
C VAL A 239 -16.57 22.43 15.29
N ASP A 240 -17.13 22.21 14.10
CA ASP A 240 -16.36 21.86 12.91
C ASP A 240 -15.42 22.99 12.48
N ARG A 241 -15.83 24.25 12.58
CA ARG A 241 -14.96 25.42 12.32
C ARG A 241 -13.80 25.48 13.31
N MET A 242 -14.06 25.30 14.60
CA MET A 242 -13.01 25.22 15.62
C MET A 242 -12.04 24.07 15.31
N ARG A 243 -12.57 22.88 14.96
CA ARG A 243 -11.75 21.72 14.56
C ARG A 243 -10.85 22.06 13.38
N LYS A 244 -11.37 22.73 12.34
CA LYS A 244 -10.56 23.16 11.19
C LYS A 244 -9.43 24.12 11.59
N HIS A 245 -9.69 25.12 12.43
CA HIS A 245 -8.64 26.03 12.92
C HIS A 245 -7.57 25.29 13.73
N LEU A 246 -7.95 24.36 14.61
CA LEU A 246 -7.01 23.53 15.36
C LEU A 246 -6.19 22.63 14.43
N LEU A 247 -6.84 22.00 13.46
CA LEU A 247 -6.19 21.19 12.45
C LEU A 247 -5.28 21.98 11.52
N ARG A 248 -5.40 23.31 11.45
CA ARG A 248 -4.46 24.23 10.77
C ARG A 248 -3.33 24.73 11.68
N GLY A 249 -3.39 24.43 12.98
CA GLY A 249 -2.47 24.97 13.98
C GLY A 249 -2.79 26.41 14.41
N GLU A 250 -3.90 26.98 13.94
CA GLU A 250 -4.37 28.33 14.27
C GLU A 250 -5.12 28.34 15.61
N ARG A 251 -4.43 27.92 16.68
CA ARG A 251 -5.04 27.69 17.99
C ARG A 251 -5.69 28.95 18.57
N GLU A 252 -5.08 30.13 18.38
CA GLU A 252 -5.65 31.41 18.82
C GLU A 252 -6.97 31.73 18.12
N LYS A 253 -7.05 31.52 16.80
CA LYS A 253 -8.29 31.74 16.04
C LYS A 253 -9.39 30.77 16.49
N ALA A 254 -9.04 29.52 16.77
CA ALA A 254 -9.98 28.54 17.31
C ALA A 254 -10.57 28.97 18.66
N VAL A 255 -9.75 29.59 19.52
CA VAL A 255 -10.21 30.14 20.81
C VAL A 255 -11.18 31.30 20.59
N TRP A 256 -10.86 32.24 19.70
CA TRP A 256 -11.73 33.38 19.44
C TRP A 256 -13.06 32.98 18.77
N GLU A 257 -13.05 32.02 17.84
CA GLU A 257 -14.29 31.44 17.27
C GLU A 257 -15.16 30.80 18.37
N ALA A 258 -14.54 30.10 19.33
CA ALA A 258 -15.25 29.52 20.48
C ALA A 258 -15.89 30.60 21.37
N VAL A 259 -15.17 31.70 21.62
CA VAL A 259 -15.66 32.84 22.41
C VAL A 259 -16.83 33.53 21.72
N ASP A 260 -16.74 33.76 20.41
CA ASP A 260 -17.77 34.44 19.62
C ASP A 260 -19.08 33.64 19.58
N LYS A 261 -18.96 32.30 19.57
CA LYS A 261 -20.09 31.36 19.65
C LYS A 261 -20.53 31.02 21.08
N ARG A 262 -19.95 31.69 22.10
CA ARG A 262 -20.21 31.44 23.53
C ARG A 262 -19.96 30.00 23.99
N LEU A 263 -19.09 29.27 23.29
CA LEU A 263 -18.62 27.93 23.66
C LEU A 263 -17.50 28.03 24.71
N TRP A 264 -17.81 28.65 25.86
CA TRP A 264 -16.84 29.03 26.88
C TRP A 264 -15.99 27.87 27.42
N ALA A 265 -16.58 26.68 27.59
CA ALA A 265 -15.85 25.50 28.02
C ALA A 265 -14.74 25.11 27.02
N HIS A 266 -15.05 25.12 25.72
CA HIS A 266 -14.08 24.85 24.67
C HIS A 266 -13.00 25.94 24.60
N ALA A 267 -13.40 27.22 24.68
CA ALA A 267 -12.49 28.36 24.68
C ALA A 267 -11.47 28.30 25.85
N MET A 268 -11.95 27.98 27.06
CA MET A 268 -11.12 27.87 28.27
C MET A 268 -10.16 26.67 28.19
N LEU A 269 -10.62 25.54 27.66
CA LEU A 269 -9.79 24.35 27.49
C LEU A 269 -8.67 24.60 26.48
N ILE A 270 -9.01 25.15 25.30
CA ILE A 270 -8.03 25.37 24.22
C ILE A 270 -7.04 26.47 24.62
N SER A 271 -7.50 27.59 25.18
CA SER A 271 -6.63 28.71 25.56
C SER A 271 -5.56 28.30 26.59
N ASN A 272 -5.87 27.40 27.52
CA ASN A 272 -4.91 26.86 28.49
C ASN A 272 -3.74 26.09 27.82
N THR A 273 -3.96 25.52 26.63
CA THR A 273 -2.91 24.84 25.84
C THR A 273 -2.09 25.78 24.96
N VAL A 274 -2.53 27.04 24.80
CA VAL A 274 -1.86 28.04 23.97
C VAL A 274 -0.92 28.90 24.81
N SER A 275 -1.46 29.63 25.79
CA SER A 275 -0.69 30.49 26.69
C SER A 275 -1.51 30.88 27.91
N LYS A 276 -0.81 31.24 29.00
CA LYS A 276 -1.47 31.70 30.24
C LYS A 276 -2.14 33.06 30.04
N GLU A 277 -1.60 33.88 29.16
CA GLU A 277 -2.09 35.21 28.82
C GLU A 277 -3.43 35.12 28.08
N LEU A 278 -3.54 34.22 27.10
CA LEU A 278 -4.77 34.01 26.36
C LEU A 278 -5.87 33.45 27.26
N TYR A 279 -5.54 32.51 28.16
CA TYR A 279 -6.49 32.00 29.15
C TYR A 279 -7.06 33.12 30.05
N LYS A 280 -6.20 34.04 30.51
CA LYS A 280 -6.65 35.20 31.31
C LYS A 280 -7.63 36.09 30.54
N GLN A 281 -7.35 36.36 29.26
CA GLN A 281 -8.23 37.16 28.41
C GLN A 281 -9.60 36.48 28.23
N VAL A 282 -9.62 35.18 27.92
CA VAL A 282 -10.86 34.40 27.77
C VAL A 282 -11.64 34.35 29.08
N ALA A 283 -10.98 34.16 30.22
CA ALA A 283 -11.61 34.16 31.53
C ALA A 283 -12.25 35.52 31.87
N GLN A 284 -11.58 36.63 31.52
CA GLN A 284 -12.13 37.97 31.68
C GLN A 284 -13.38 38.19 30.82
N GLU A 285 -13.33 37.78 29.54
CA GLU A 285 -14.47 37.83 28.63
C GLU A 285 -15.66 37.02 29.14
N PHE A 286 -15.42 35.80 29.66
CA PHE A 286 -16.44 34.95 30.26
C PHE A 286 -17.12 35.64 31.46
N VAL A 287 -16.34 36.18 32.39
CA VAL A 287 -16.88 36.87 33.57
C VAL A 287 -17.69 38.10 33.14
N GLN A 288 -17.22 38.85 32.14
CA GLN A 288 -17.93 40.03 31.66
C GLN A 288 -19.24 39.70 30.92
N LYS A 289 -19.27 38.63 30.11
CA LYS A 289 -20.40 38.33 29.23
C LYS A 289 -21.44 37.39 29.82
N GLU A 290 -21.04 36.48 30.72
CA GLU A 290 -21.94 35.49 31.34
C GLU A 290 -22.21 35.84 32.81
N VAL A 291 -21.18 36.11 33.60
CA VAL A 291 -21.35 36.30 35.06
C VAL A 291 -22.04 37.63 35.38
N LYS A 292 -21.70 38.74 34.69
CA LYS A 292 -22.36 40.03 34.91
C LYS A 292 -23.84 40.08 34.50
N LYS A 293 -24.33 39.13 33.69
CA LYS A 293 -25.76 39.06 33.31
C LYS A 293 -26.61 38.34 34.34
N CYS A 294 -25.99 37.61 35.26
CA CYS A 294 -26.67 36.84 36.30
C CYS A 294 -26.88 37.62 37.62
N TRP A 295 -26.54 38.92 37.64
CA TRP A 295 -26.72 39.83 38.76
C TRP A 295 -27.46 41.09 38.32
#